data_AF-A0A4W4FAX5-F1
#
_entry.id   AF-A0A4W4FAX5-F1
#
_cell.length_a   1.000
_cell.length_b   1.000
_cell.length_c   1.000
_cell.angle_alpha   90.00
_cell.angle_beta   90.00
_cell.angle_gamma   90.00
#
_symmetry.space_group_name_H-M   'P 1'
#
loop_
_entity.id
_entity.type
_entity.pdbx_description
1 polymer ?
#
loop_
_entity_poly.entity_id
_entity_poly.type
_entity_poly.pdbx_seq_one_letter_code
_entity_poly.pdbx_strand_id
1 'polypeptide(L)'
;MDLLDCPICLFLMREPVTMSCGHSFCRRCLGACLPSRCPACKEKLKQTDAKNTKNNVLLLSIIEKCCPEETKITCHIQEKLKTGAFTEALRIADDGIDIGKVYASLKVWRVEASIGLRRFSDALRDLEELCYARPNWTEGFFQKGNVLLEMGRKTEALLQFYHCLKQQADFAPAEDQIKKILEAEGIDMPEEVPCILHLVARYLRDTCPVSHSLGVSLTEVQPCLHNQAGDYQQDTQGDRRECCLNLCQGVSFLPAAEDDAARAMKRGRLTRGHYSSWLPQTLIFFLTGIKVLFYEPVTTPCGHAFCKACVERSLDHTHRCPLCKQPLQEFFKNRKYSPTVLLQEIVMRLFPQQLAERTQVHDAELAELSNLTKDIPIFVCTVAYPGIPCPLHVFEPRYRLMMRRCMDTGTKMFGMCTYEHGKGFADYGCMLEILDLDLLPDGRSYVDTVGGRRFRVIRRGQRDGYHTADIEYLEDHKTDGAELEMLQHLHDSVYQQAREWYVRLNSHVREQIGRQYGAMPDREDDIQASTNGPAWCWWLLSVLQLDPAYQTTVLSLTSLRERLGHLRIVLEYFSQS
;
A
#
# COMPACT_ATOMS: atom_id res chain seq x y z
N MET A 1 16.76 5.12 -18.09
CA MET A 1 16.05 6.28 -17.53
C MET A 1 16.79 6.68 -16.27
N ASP A 2 16.95 7.97 -16.05
CA ASP A 2 17.40 8.46 -14.76
C ASP A 2 16.26 8.30 -13.74
N LEU A 3 16.61 8.14 -12.46
CA LEU A 3 15.66 7.71 -11.42
C LEU A 3 14.43 8.63 -11.28
N LEU A 4 14.56 9.91 -11.64
CA LEU A 4 13.51 10.92 -11.53
C LEU A 4 12.82 11.26 -12.87
N ASP A 5 13.10 10.52 -13.94
CA ASP A 5 12.37 10.64 -15.21
C ASP A 5 10.92 10.15 -15.06
N CYS A 6 9.99 10.79 -15.77
CA CYS A 6 8.65 10.26 -15.94
C CYS A 6 8.63 9.11 -16.96
N PRO A 7 8.07 7.92 -16.62
CA PRO A 7 8.03 6.78 -17.54
C PRO A 7 7.25 6.98 -18.85
N ILE A 8 6.50 8.09 -18.99
CA ILE A 8 5.70 8.40 -20.18
C ILE A 8 6.45 9.33 -21.14
N CYS A 9 7.03 10.45 -20.64
CA CYS A 9 7.73 11.41 -21.49
C CYS A 9 9.26 11.24 -21.50
N LEU A 10 9.83 10.45 -20.58
CA LEU A 10 11.27 10.17 -20.50
C LEU A 10 12.11 11.45 -20.20
N PHE A 11 11.54 12.41 -19.46
CA PHE A 11 12.23 13.58 -18.92
C PHE A 11 11.91 13.73 -17.42
N LEU A 12 12.73 14.49 -16.70
CA LEU A 12 12.56 14.88 -15.30
C LEU A 12 11.09 15.20 -14.96
N MET A 13 10.55 14.49 -13.97
CA MET A 13 9.13 14.49 -13.65
C MET A 13 8.65 15.86 -13.14
N ARG A 14 7.45 16.28 -13.57
CA ARG A 14 6.89 17.64 -13.34
C ARG A 14 5.47 17.54 -12.80
N GLU A 15 5.20 18.25 -11.71
CA GLU A 15 3.95 18.10 -10.95
C GLU A 15 3.65 16.61 -10.72
N PRO A 16 4.53 15.88 -10.01
CA PRO A 16 4.48 14.42 -9.91
C PRO A 16 3.16 13.97 -9.27
N VAL A 17 2.34 13.22 -9.99
CA VAL A 17 1.09 12.62 -9.51
C VAL A 17 1.34 11.14 -9.27
N THR A 18 0.88 10.61 -8.13
CA THR A 18 1.02 9.19 -7.79
C THR A 18 -0.34 8.52 -7.80
N MET A 19 -0.41 7.38 -8.49
CA MET A 19 -1.63 6.60 -8.74
C MET A 19 -1.95 5.67 -7.55
N SER A 20 -3.19 5.18 -7.47
CA SER A 20 -3.60 4.15 -6.50
C SER A 20 -2.84 2.82 -6.64
N CYS A 21 -2.30 2.54 -7.83
CA CYS A 21 -1.34 1.47 -8.12
C CYS A 21 0.13 1.82 -7.79
N GLY A 22 0.40 2.87 -7.01
CA GLY A 22 1.73 3.25 -6.51
C GLY A 22 2.68 3.92 -7.52
N HIS A 23 2.36 3.89 -8.81
CA HIS A 23 3.22 4.45 -9.86
C HIS A 23 3.10 5.97 -9.96
N SER A 24 4.19 6.66 -10.30
CA SER A 24 4.24 8.14 -10.36
C SER A 24 4.55 8.66 -11.77
N PHE A 25 3.86 9.73 -12.18
CA PHE A 25 3.98 10.34 -13.51
C PHE A 25 3.81 11.87 -13.46
N CYS A 26 4.20 12.61 -14.51
CA CYS A 26 3.86 14.03 -14.62
C CYS A 26 2.35 14.24 -14.76
N ARG A 27 1.76 15.28 -14.16
CA ARG A 27 0.35 15.63 -14.42
C ARG A 27 0.04 15.76 -15.91
N ARG A 28 0.86 16.51 -16.68
CA ARG A 28 0.65 16.70 -18.13
C ARG A 28 0.61 15.37 -18.90
N CYS A 29 1.41 14.39 -18.51
CA CYS A 29 1.46 13.07 -19.15
C CYS A 29 0.27 12.16 -18.81
N LEU A 30 -0.52 12.52 -17.80
CA LEU A 30 -1.76 11.84 -17.44
C LEU A 30 -3.02 12.57 -17.97
N GLY A 31 -2.85 13.72 -18.62
CA GLY A 31 -3.94 14.49 -19.24
C GLY A 31 -4.94 15.10 -18.25
N ALA A 32 -6.09 15.55 -18.78
CA ALA A 32 -7.20 16.09 -18.00
C ALA A 32 -8.12 15.00 -17.42
N CYS A 33 -8.05 13.78 -17.96
CA CYS A 33 -8.73 12.58 -17.48
C CYS A 33 -7.68 11.49 -17.33
N LEU A 34 -7.50 10.94 -16.12
CA LEU A 34 -6.56 9.84 -15.92
C LEU A 34 -6.99 8.62 -16.78
N PRO A 35 -6.03 7.87 -17.36
CA PRO A 35 -6.34 6.72 -18.19
C PRO A 35 -7.09 5.64 -17.40
N SER A 36 -7.88 4.80 -18.09
CA SER A 36 -8.62 3.70 -17.47
C SER A 36 -7.71 2.59 -16.90
N ARG A 37 -6.43 2.59 -17.30
CA ARG A 37 -5.39 1.68 -16.84
C ARG A 37 -4.08 2.43 -16.58
N CYS A 38 -3.29 1.97 -15.61
CA CYS A 38 -1.96 2.52 -15.36
C CYS A 38 -1.05 2.37 -16.60
N PRO A 39 -0.40 3.43 -17.10
CA PRO A 39 0.48 3.34 -18.26
C PRO A 39 1.63 2.33 -18.09
N ALA A 40 2.12 2.13 -16.86
CA ALA A 40 3.15 1.16 -16.51
C ALA A 40 2.58 -0.26 -16.27
N CYS A 41 1.94 -0.51 -15.11
CA CYS A 41 1.50 -1.86 -14.72
C CYS A 41 0.18 -2.35 -15.36
N LYS A 42 -0.49 -1.53 -16.19
CA LYS A 42 -1.77 -1.82 -16.87
C LYS A 42 -2.96 -2.18 -15.96
N GLU A 43 -2.81 -2.08 -14.64
CA GLU A 43 -3.88 -2.23 -13.64
C GLU A 43 -5.03 -1.24 -13.89
N LYS A 44 -6.29 -1.64 -13.66
CA LYS A 44 -7.47 -0.78 -13.84
C LYS A 44 -7.51 0.32 -12.78
N LEU A 45 -7.66 1.56 -13.20
CA LEU A 45 -7.72 2.74 -12.32
C LEU A 45 -9.18 3.15 -12.07
N LYS A 46 -9.49 3.61 -10.85
CA LYS A 46 -10.83 4.12 -10.52
C LYS A 46 -10.96 5.57 -11.01
N GLN A 47 -12.00 5.88 -11.76
CA GLN A 47 -12.23 7.24 -12.29
C GLN A 47 -12.44 8.30 -11.20
N THR A 48 -12.89 7.90 -10.00
CA THR A 48 -13.02 8.79 -8.82
C THR A 48 -11.69 9.35 -8.32
N ASP A 49 -10.61 8.57 -8.44
CA ASP A 49 -9.27 8.95 -8.01
C ASP A 49 -8.70 10.09 -8.89
N ALA A 50 -9.29 10.31 -10.07
CA ALA A 50 -8.71 11.08 -11.16
C ALA A 50 -8.65 12.59 -10.93
N LYS A 51 -9.80 13.22 -10.67
CA LYS A 51 -9.92 14.70 -10.65
C LYS A 51 -9.39 15.32 -9.35
N ASN A 52 -9.23 14.53 -8.29
CA ASN A 52 -8.91 15.03 -6.95
C ASN A 52 -7.43 14.88 -6.55
N THR A 53 -6.67 13.98 -7.19
CA THR A 53 -5.29 13.66 -6.79
C THR A 53 -4.33 14.83 -7.01
N LYS A 54 -3.62 15.22 -5.95
CA LYS A 54 -2.67 16.34 -5.90
C LYS A 54 -1.24 15.89 -6.22
N ASN A 55 -0.31 16.85 -6.29
CA ASN A 55 1.12 16.56 -6.45
C ASN A 55 1.61 15.76 -5.24
N ASN A 56 2.38 14.70 -5.47
CA ASN A 56 3.22 14.07 -4.47
C ASN A 56 4.27 15.09 -3.98
N VAL A 57 4.00 15.67 -2.81
CA VAL A 57 4.79 16.77 -2.22
C VAL A 57 6.22 16.32 -1.93
N LEU A 58 6.40 15.06 -1.53
CA LEU A 58 7.72 14.50 -1.26
C LEU A 58 8.54 14.31 -2.53
N LEU A 59 7.95 13.72 -3.59
CA LEU A 59 8.64 13.61 -4.88
C LEU A 59 8.98 14.98 -5.48
N LEU A 60 8.08 15.95 -5.39
CA LEU A 60 8.33 17.31 -5.88
C LEU A 60 9.55 17.92 -5.15
N SER A 61 9.59 17.83 -3.82
CA SER A 61 10.70 18.35 -3.03
C SER A 61 12.02 17.59 -3.25
N ILE A 62 11.97 16.27 -3.56
CA ILE A 62 13.15 15.50 -3.96
C ILE A 62 13.67 15.99 -5.31
N ILE A 63 12.79 16.17 -6.30
CA ILE A 63 13.15 16.65 -7.65
C ILE A 63 13.78 18.05 -7.60
N GLU A 64 13.18 18.96 -6.82
CA GLU A 64 13.71 20.32 -6.60
C GLU A 64 15.11 20.31 -5.97
N LYS A 65 15.40 19.38 -5.04
CA LYS A 65 16.71 19.26 -4.37
C LYS A 65 17.76 18.51 -5.19
N CYS A 66 17.36 17.51 -5.96
CA CYS A 66 18.26 16.76 -6.85
C CYS A 66 18.64 17.57 -8.10
N CYS A 67 17.69 18.36 -8.62
CA CYS A 67 17.83 19.06 -9.91
C CYS A 67 17.44 20.56 -9.80
N PRO A 68 18.01 21.35 -8.86
CA PRO A 68 17.56 22.72 -8.59
C PRO A 68 17.74 23.64 -9.80
N GLU A 69 18.88 23.57 -10.48
CA GLU A 69 19.21 24.42 -11.63
C GLU A 69 18.39 24.09 -12.88
N GLU A 70 18.03 22.82 -13.10
CA GLU A 70 17.07 22.47 -14.16
C GLU A 70 15.68 22.99 -13.76
N THR A 71 15.20 22.64 -12.57
CA THR A 71 13.84 22.94 -12.09
C THR A 71 13.56 24.45 -12.06
N LYS A 72 14.51 25.27 -11.58
CA LYS A 72 14.39 26.74 -11.48
C LYS A 72 14.17 27.40 -12.84
N ILE A 73 15.03 27.11 -13.83
CA ILE A 73 14.88 27.62 -15.21
C ILE A 73 13.56 27.14 -15.80
N THR A 74 13.28 25.85 -15.62
CA THR A 74 12.09 25.16 -16.12
C THR A 74 10.77 25.78 -15.61
N CYS A 75 10.67 26.07 -14.31
CA CYS A 75 9.50 26.73 -13.73
C CYS A 75 9.32 28.15 -14.29
N HIS A 76 10.41 28.89 -14.50
CA HIS A 76 10.35 30.24 -15.06
C HIS A 76 9.90 30.24 -16.53
N ILE A 77 10.38 29.29 -17.36
CA ILE A 77 9.87 29.16 -18.74
C ILE A 77 8.37 28.81 -18.73
N GLN A 78 7.94 27.90 -17.86
CA GLN A 78 6.52 27.53 -17.74
C GLN A 78 5.62 28.70 -17.29
N GLU A 79 6.12 29.60 -16.44
CA GLU A 79 5.46 30.85 -16.06
C GLU A 79 5.25 31.77 -17.28
N LYS A 80 6.30 31.94 -18.11
CA LYS A 80 6.22 32.77 -19.33
C LYS A 80 5.31 32.15 -20.41
N LEU A 81 5.32 30.83 -20.57
CA LEU A 81 4.39 30.13 -21.45
C LEU A 81 2.92 30.28 -20.98
N LYS A 82 2.65 30.11 -19.67
CA LYS A 82 1.31 30.30 -19.08
C LYS A 82 0.77 31.73 -19.23
N THR A 83 1.66 32.72 -19.36
CA THR A 83 1.31 34.15 -19.54
C THR A 83 1.35 34.60 -21.02
N GLY A 84 1.59 33.69 -21.97
CA GLY A 84 1.67 34.02 -23.40
C GLY A 84 2.94 34.79 -23.81
N ALA A 85 3.90 34.95 -22.91
CA ALA A 85 5.16 35.63 -23.14
C ALA A 85 6.18 34.74 -23.89
N PHE A 86 5.78 34.19 -25.05
CA PHE A 86 6.53 33.17 -25.78
C PHE A 86 7.95 33.62 -26.17
N THR A 87 8.16 34.90 -26.49
CA THR A 87 9.50 35.45 -26.80
C THR A 87 10.45 35.34 -25.62
N GLU A 88 9.97 35.61 -24.40
CA GLU A 88 10.78 35.50 -23.18
C GLU A 88 10.96 34.04 -22.75
N ALA A 89 9.93 33.20 -22.92
CA ALA A 89 10.02 31.75 -22.75
C ALA A 89 11.11 31.12 -23.65
N LEU A 90 11.17 31.55 -24.92
CA LEU A 90 12.21 31.16 -25.88
C LEU A 90 13.59 31.64 -25.39
N ARG A 91 13.73 32.93 -25.06
CA ARG A 91 14.98 33.54 -24.61
C ARG A 91 15.58 32.81 -23.39
N ILE A 92 14.76 32.50 -22.38
CA ILE A 92 15.21 31.76 -21.18
C ILE A 92 15.64 30.31 -21.53
N ALA A 93 15.00 29.67 -22.52
CA ALA A 93 15.37 28.34 -22.97
C ALA A 93 16.69 28.35 -23.76
N ASP A 94 16.90 29.33 -24.63
CA ASP A 94 18.15 29.56 -25.36
C ASP A 94 19.31 29.89 -24.42
N ASP A 95 19.16 30.88 -23.52
CA ASP A 95 20.12 31.21 -22.46
C ASP A 95 20.59 29.95 -21.71
N GLY A 96 19.64 29.09 -21.31
CA GLY A 96 19.93 27.86 -20.59
C GLY A 96 20.77 26.87 -21.40
N ILE A 97 20.43 26.69 -22.68
CA ILE A 97 21.15 25.79 -23.60
C ILE A 97 22.56 26.32 -23.88
N ASP A 98 22.72 27.62 -24.13
CA ASP A 98 23.99 28.26 -24.50
C ASP A 98 24.98 28.38 -23.32
N ILE A 99 24.48 28.44 -22.08
CA ILE A 99 25.27 28.25 -20.84
C ILE A 99 25.84 26.81 -20.74
N GLY A 100 25.50 25.91 -21.67
CA GLY A 100 25.99 24.53 -21.74
C GLY A 100 25.13 23.55 -20.94
N LYS A 101 23.97 23.96 -20.45
CA LYS A 101 23.05 23.07 -19.74
C LYS A 101 22.25 22.26 -20.77
N VAL A 102 22.83 21.15 -21.24
CA VAL A 102 22.23 20.24 -22.24
C VAL A 102 21.06 19.41 -21.66
N TYR A 103 20.16 20.04 -20.90
CA TYR A 103 18.94 19.41 -20.43
C TYR A 103 17.99 19.25 -21.63
N ALA A 104 17.64 18.01 -21.97
CA ALA A 104 16.74 17.75 -23.10
C ALA A 104 15.34 18.35 -22.87
N SER A 105 14.96 18.58 -21.60
CA SER A 105 13.75 19.29 -21.22
C SER A 105 13.73 20.75 -21.70
N LEU A 106 14.86 21.48 -21.72
CA LEU A 106 14.90 22.86 -22.20
C LEU A 106 14.52 22.96 -23.69
N LYS A 107 14.94 21.97 -24.51
CA LYS A 107 14.51 21.89 -25.90
C LYS A 107 13.00 21.65 -26.04
N VAL A 108 12.37 20.87 -25.14
CA VAL A 108 10.90 20.71 -25.13
C VAL A 108 10.21 22.06 -24.87
N TRP A 109 10.72 22.89 -23.96
CA TRP A 109 10.14 24.22 -23.71
C TRP A 109 10.45 25.22 -24.82
N ARG A 110 11.62 25.10 -25.48
CA ARG A 110 11.97 25.87 -26.68
C ARG A 110 11.06 25.56 -27.88
N VAL A 111 10.70 24.28 -28.05
CA VAL A 111 9.69 23.83 -29.02
C VAL A 111 8.33 24.48 -28.71
N GLU A 112 7.86 24.40 -27.46
CA GLU A 112 6.55 24.96 -27.08
C GLU A 112 6.51 26.50 -27.23
N ALA A 113 7.59 27.20 -26.91
CA ALA A 113 7.74 28.63 -27.16
C ALA A 113 7.77 28.97 -28.67
N SER A 114 8.52 28.19 -29.47
CA SER A 114 8.63 28.39 -30.93
C SER A 114 7.31 28.12 -31.65
N ILE A 115 6.52 27.13 -31.21
CA ILE A 115 5.16 26.87 -31.71
C ILE A 115 4.25 28.07 -31.41
N GLY A 116 4.30 28.62 -30.19
CA GLY A 116 3.55 29.84 -29.82
C GLY A 116 3.93 31.07 -30.66
N LEU A 117 5.18 31.15 -31.13
CA LEU A 117 5.69 32.17 -32.06
C LEU A 117 5.51 31.84 -33.55
N ARG A 118 4.84 30.72 -33.90
CA ARG A 118 4.74 30.17 -35.28
C ARG A 118 6.10 29.92 -35.96
N ARG A 119 7.20 29.78 -35.20
CA ARG A 119 8.55 29.41 -35.68
C ARG A 119 8.66 27.89 -35.88
N PHE A 120 7.81 27.36 -36.75
CA PHE A 120 7.64 25.92 -36.95
C PHE A 120 8.92 25.20 -37.42
N SER A 121 9.77 25.87 -38.21
CA SER A 121 11.07 25.34 -38.64
C SER A 121 12.06 25.14 -37.49
N ASP A 122 12.12 26.06 -36.53
CA ASP A 122 12.97 25.93 -35.34
C ASP A 122 12.43 24.84 -34.40
N ALA A 123 11.11 24.80 -34.21
CA ALA A 123 10.44 23.75 -33.43
C ALA A 123 10.66 22.35 -34.03
N LEU A 124 10.60 22.22 -35.36
CA LEU A 124 10.82 20.95 -36.04
C LEU A 124 12.25 20.42 -35.83
N ARG A 125 13.26 21.28 -35.93
CA ARG A 125 14.68 20.91 -35.70
C ARG A 125 14.89 20.34 -34.29
N ASP A 126 14.39 21.02 -33.26
CA ASP A 126 14.49 20.52 -31.88
C ASP A 126 13.69 19.23 -31.68
N LEU A 127 12.50 19.10 -32.28
CA LEU A 127 11.70 17.87 -32.23
C LEU A 127 12.40 16.70 -32.92
N GLU A 128 13.13 16.94 -34.00
CA GLU A 128 13.90 15.90 -34.70
C GLU A 128 15.05 15.37 -33.85
N GLU A 129 15.85 16.25 -33.24
CA GLU A 129 16.89 15.84 -32.30
C GLU A 129 16.31 15.12 -31.08
N LEU A 130 15.19 15.60 -30.52
CA LEU A 130 14.56 15.00 -29.34
C LEU A 130 13.94 13.63 -29.64
N CYS A 131 13.25 13.45 -30.77
CA CYS A 131 12.65 12.18 -31.16
C CYS A 131 13.71 11.15 -31.60
N TYR A 132 14.80 11.60 -32.23
CA TYR A 132 15.96 10.73 -32.50
C TYR A 132 16.61 10.25 -31.20
N ALA A 133 16.79 11.14 -30.20
CA ALA A 133 17.31 10.78 -28.89
C ALA A 133 16.32 9.99 -28.01
N ARG A 134 15.01 10.01 -28.33
CA ARG A 134 13.93 9.28 -27.63
C ARG A 134 12.93 8.68 -28.63
N PRO A 135 13.27 7.56 -29.30
CA PRO A 135 12.35 6.91 -30.24
C PRO A 135 11.01 6.46 -29.64
N ASN A 136 10.94 6.35 -28.30
CA ASN A 136 9.74 5.95 -27.56
C ASN A 136 8.94 7.13 -26.97
N TRP A 137 9.19 8.37 -27.37
CA TRP A 137 8.47 9.55 -26.86
C TRP A 137 7.26 9.91 -27.74
N THR A 138 6.15 9.18 -27.56
CA THR A 138 4.89 9.32 -28.34
C THR A 138 4.42 10.76 -28.51
N GLU A 139 4.40 11.53 -27.41
CA GLU A 139 4.00 12.94 -27.42
C GLU A 139 4.93 13.81 -28.30
N GLY A 140 6.22 13.48 -28.39
CA GLY A 140 7.17 14.17 -29.27
C GLY A 140 6.85 13.95 -30.75
N PHE A 141 6.55 12.71 -31.14
CA PHE A 141 6.09 12.40 -32.50
C PHE A 141 4.72 13.05 -32.79
N PHE A 142 3.82 13.11 -31.82
CA PHE A 142 2.55 13.82 -31.97
C PHE A 142 2.74 15.32 -32.20
N GLN A 143 3.56 15.99 -31.38
CA GLN A 143 3.90 17.40 -31.57
C GLN A 143 4.63 17.64 -32.91
N LYS A 144 5.53 16.73 -33.32
CA LYS A 144 6.17 16.76 -34.64
C LYS A 144 5.15 16.65 -35.78
N GLY A 145 4.16 15.77 -35.66
CA GLY A 145 3.05 15.67 -36.60
C GLY A 145 2.25 16.97 -36.70
N ASN A 146 1.89 17.58 -35.58
CA ASN A 146 1.16 18.86 -35.55
C ASN A 146 1.98 20.02 -36.17
N VAL A 147 3.28 20.10 -35.89
CA VAL A 147 4.19 21.09 -36.52
C VAL A 147 4.30 20.87 -38.02
N LEU A 148 4.36 19.61 -38.49
CA LEU A 148 4.36 19.29 -39.92
C LEU A 148 3.02 19.65 -40.60
N LEU A 149 1.87 19.52 -39.91
CA LEU A 149 0.57 19.98 -40.42
C LEU A 149 0.51 21.50 -40.59
N GLU A 150 0.95 22.28 -39.60
CA GLU A 150 1.01 23.76 -39.72
C GLU A 150 2.00 24.21 -40.83
N MET A 151 2.98 23.38 -41.18
CA MET A 151 3.87 23.56 -42.34
C MET A 151 3.30 23.00 -43.66
N GLY A 152 2.07 22.48 -43.68
CA GLY A 152 1.41 21.89 -44.85
C GLY A 152 1.91 20.50 -45.29
N ARG A 153 2.84 19.89 -44.54
CA ARG A 153 3.52 18.62 -44.86
C ARG A 153 2.70 17.40 -44.43
N LYS A 154 1.46 17.29 -44.93
CA LYS A 154 0.45 16.28 -44.55
C LYS A 154 1.00 14.85 -44.47
N THR A 155 1.65 14.38 -45.53
CA THR A 155 2.14 12.98 -45.65
C THR A 155 3.17 12.64 -44.57
N GLU A 156 4.04 13.59 -44.22
CA GLU A 156 5.03 13.42 -43.16
C GLU A 156 4.40 13.50 -41.76
N ALA A 157 3.35 14.31 -41.59
CA ALA A 157 2.57 14.35 -40.36
C ALA A 157 1.84 13.01 -40.11
N LEU A 158 1.19 12.46 -41.14
CA LEU A 158 0.57 11.12 -41.10
C LEU A 158 1.58 10.03 -40.72
N LEU A 159 2.82 10.09 -41.21
CA LEU A 159 3.89 9.19 -40.78
C LEU A 159 4.20 9.31 -39.28
N GLN A 160 4.15 10.51 -38.68
CA GLN A 160 4.39 10.66 -37.24
C GLN A 160 3.19 10.17 -36.42
N PHE A 161 1.96 10.48 -36.84
CA PHE A 161 0.75 9.99 -36.16
C PHE A 161 0.60 8.46 -36.24
N TYR A 162 0.96 7.87 -37.38
CA TYR A 162 1.09 6.41 -37.54
C TYR A 162 2.10 5.82 -36.56
N HIS A 163 3.25 6.48 -36.38
CA HIS A 163 4.24 6.07 -35.37
C HIS A 163 3.65 6.11 -33.95
N CYS A 164 2.89 7.16 -33.61
CA CYS A 164 2.21 7.25 -32.31
C CYS A 164 1.26 6.08 -32.06
N LEU A 165 0.35 5.78 -32.99
CA LEU A 165 -0.60 4.67 -32.84
C LEU A 165 0.08 3.28 -32.87
N LYS A 166 1.17 3.12 -33.62
CA LYS A 166 1.99 1.90 -33.61
C LYS A 166 2.66 1.68 -32.24
N GLN A 167 3.01 2.75 -31.53
CA GLN A 167 3.67 2.69 -30.22
C GLN A 167 2.66 2.61 -29.05
N GLN A 168 1.53 3.30 -29.17
CA GLN A 168 0.44 3.36 -28.20
C GLN A 168 -0.91 3.36 -28.95
N ALA A 169 -1.50 2.18 -29.10
CA ALA A 169 -2.77 2.03 -29.81
C ALA A 169 -3.95 2.76 -29.13
N ASP A 170 -3.83 3.10 -27.84
CA ASP A 170 -4.78 3.89 -27.05
C ASP A 170 -4.52 5.41 -27.10
N PHE A 171 -3.58 5.89 -27.93
CA PHE A 171 -3.25 7.31 -28.07
C PHE A 171 -4.22 8.06 -29.01
N ALA A 172 -5.46 8.21 -28.54
CA ALA A 172 -6.56 8.88 -29.24
C ALA A 172 -6.22 10.23 -29.94
N PRO A 173 -5.35 11.13 -29.40
CA PRO A 173 -5.03 12.39 -30.09
C PRO A 173 -4.42 12.21 -31.49
N ALA A 174 -3.66 11.13 -31.74
CA ALA A 174 -3.13 10.84 -33.08
C ALA A 174 -4.19 10.21 -34.00
N GLU A 175 -5.09 9.39 -33.44
CA GLU A 175 -6.22 8.81 -34.17
C GLU A 175 -7.14 9.91 -34.71
N ASP A 176 -7.48 10.87 -33.83
CA ASP A 176 -8.24 12.08 -34.14
C ASP A 176 -7.65 12.89 -35.30
N GLN A 177 -6.33 13.04 -35.35
CA GLN A 177 -5.67 13.77 -36.43
C GLN A 177 -5.62 12.96 -37.73
N ILE A 178 -5.35 11.65 -37.67
CA ILE A 178 -5.39 10.77 -38.86
C ILE A 178 -6.78 10.81 -39.49
N LYS A 179 -7.84 10.69 -38.69
CA LYS A 179 -9.24 10.78 -39.15
C LYS A 179 -9.49 12.11 -39.86
N LYS A 180 -9.23 13.25 -39.20
CA LYS A 180 -9.40 14.60 -39.78
C LYS A 180 -8.64 14.82 -41.09
N ILE A 181 -7.45 14.24 -41.26
CA ILE A 181 -6.66 14.39 -42.49
C ILE A 181 -7.25 13.58 -43.65
N LEU A 182 -7.65 12.33 -43.40
CA LEU A 182 -8.10 11.40 -44.44
C LEU A 182 -9.59 11.59 -44.80
N GLU A 183 -10.44 11.93 -43.82
CA GLU A 183 -11.84 12.33 -44.05
C GLU A 183 -11.91 13.61 -44.91
N ALA A 184 -11.01 14.56 -44.68
CA ALA A 184 -10.86 15.76 -45.51
C ALA A 184 -10.34 15.49 -46.94
N GLU A 185 -9.93 14.26 -47.24
CA GLU A 185 -9.59 13.78 -48.59
C GLU A 185 -10.60 12.75 -49.11
N GLY A 186 -11.75 12.61 -48.45
CA GLY A 186 -12.87 11.77 -48.90
C GLY A 186 -12.70 10.27 -48.64
N ILE A 187 -11.87 9.89 -47.65
CA ILE A 187 -11.60 8.49 -47.30
C ILE A 187 -12.39 8.12 -46.06
N ASP A 188 -13.28 7.13 -46.18
CA ASP A 188 -14.02 6.56 -45.03
C ASP A 188 -13.06 5.89 -44.03
N MET A 189 -13.23 6.24 -42.75
CA MET A 189 -12.33 5.82 -41.67
C MET A 189 -12.91 4.66 -40.84
N PRO A 190 -12.18 3.54 -40.69
CA PRO A 190 -12.61 2.46 -39.80
C PRO A 190 -12.47 2.85 -38.32
N GLU A 191 -13.29 2.26 -37.45
CA GLU A 191 -13.22 2.50 -36.00
C GLU A 191 -12.04 1.79 -35.33
N GLU A 192 -11.55 0.68 -35.90
CA GLU A 192 -10.51 -0.15 -35.28
C GLU A 192 -9.09 0.33 -35.63
N VAL A 193 -8.27 0.61 -34.61
CA VAL A 193 -6.88 1.09 -34.77
C VAL A 193 -6.00 0.20 -35.67
N PRO A 194 -6.05 -1.15 -35.66
CA PRO A 194 -5.32 -1.97 -36.63
C PRO A 194 -5.73 -1.71 -38.09
N CYS A 195 -7.01 -1.44 -38.33
CA CYS A 195 -7.55 -1.12 -39.64
C CYS A 195 -7.17 0.32 -40.07
N ILE A 196 -7.17 1.28 -39.13
CA ILE A 196 -6.63 2.63 -39.34
C ILE A 196 -5.15 2.57 -39.74
N LEU A 197 -4.34 1.81 -39.01
CA LEU A 197 -2.91 1.61 -39.32
C LEU A 197 -2.71 1.01 -40.71
N HIS A 198 -3.51 -0.01 -41.10
CA HIS A 198 -3.42 -0.58 -42.45
C HIS A 198 -3.81 0.42 -43.55
N LEU A 199 -4.87 1.19 -43.33
CA LEU A 199 -5.36 2.22 -44.26
C LEU A 199 -4.30 3.32 -44.48
N VAL A 200 -3.73 3.85 -43.40
CA VAL A 200 -2.64 4.84 -43.45
C VAL A 200 -1.41 4.25 -44.16
N ALA A 201 -1.02 3.01 -43.86
CA ALA A 201 0.10 2.35 -44.51
C ALA A 201 -0.15 2.09 -46.02
N ARG A 202 -1.40 1.93 -46.46
CA ARG A 202 -1.75 1.90 -47.89
C ARG A 202 -1.63 3.30 -48.51
N TYR A 203 -2.35 4.28 -47.96
CA TYR A 203 -2.34 5.68 -48.43
C TYR A 203 -0.92 6.24 -48.59
N LEU A 204 -0.03 5.98 -47.63
CA LEU A 204 1.37 6.43 -47.66
C LEU A 204 2.22 5.74 -48.73
N ARG A 205 1.88 4.52 -49.18
CA ARG A 205 2.53 3.87 -50.33
C ARG A 205 2.03 4.44 -51.64
N ASP A 206 0.72 4.66 -51.75
CA ASP A 206 0.07 5.17 -52.97
C ASP A 206 0.44 6.64 -53.24
N THR A 207 0.80 7.41 -52.20
CA THR A 207 1.20 8.83 -52.30
C THR A 207 2.71 9.10 -52.34
N CYS A 208 3.58 8.11 -52.06
CA CYS A 208 5.04 8.28 -52.07
C CYS A 208 5.78 7.18 -52.86
N PRO A 209 6.06 7.39 -54.16
CA PRO A 209 6.79 6.42 -55.00
C PRO A 209 8.32 6.36 -54.76
N VAL A 210 8.83 6.84 -53.61
CA VAL A 210 10.28 6.86 -53.28
C VAL A 210 10.51 6.62 -51.79
N SER A 211 11.19 5.53 -51.40
CA SER A 211 11.83 5.38 -50.07
C SER A 211 12.80 4.18 -49.93
N HIS A 212 13.61 3.88 -50.96
CA HIS A 212 14.78 2.98 -50.80
C HIS A 212 15.95 3.69 -50.05
N SER A 213 15.67 4.26 -48.87
CA SER A 213 16.62 5.11 -48.13
C SER A 213 16.41 5.19 -46.60
N LEU A 214 15.35 4.59 -46.04
CA LEU A 214 15.15 4.48 -44.59
C LEU A 214 15.35 3.03 -44.13
N GLY A 215 16.58 2.72 -43.69
CA GLY A 215 16.99 1.39 -43.26
C GLY A 215 16.39 0.96 -41.91
N VAL A 216 15.13 0.52 -41.91
CA VAL A 216 14.49 -0.12 -40.75
C VAL A 216 14.57 -1.64 -40.91
N SER A 217 15.69 -2.24 -40.46
CA SER A 217 15.82 -3.70 -40.37
C SER A 217 14.97 -4.25 -39.22
N LEU A 218 14.28 -5.37 -39.46
CA LEU A 218 13.42 -6.05 -38.48
C LEU A 218 14.04 -7.41 -38.09
N THR A 219 14.92 -7.44 -37.10
CA THR A 219 15.40 -8.70 -36.47
C THR A 219 15.85 -8.48 -35.02
N GLU A 220 15.17 -9.20 -34.12
CA GLU A 220 15.66 -10.07 -33.02
C GLU A 220 16.83 -9.66 -32.09
N VAL A 221 16.75 -10.12 -30.85
CA VAL A 221 17.66 -9.83 -29.72
C VAL A 221 18.04 -11.12 -29.00
N GLN A 222 19.34 -11.34 -28.71
CA GLN A 222 19.80 -12.32 -27.71
C GLN A 222 21.10 -11.87 -26.97
N PRO A 223 21.46 -12.48 -25.81
CA PRO A 223 22.16 -11.78 -24.72
C PRO A 223 23.49 -12.40 -24.22
N CYS A 224 24.19 -11.70 -23.33
CA CYS A 224 25.29 -12.15 -22.44
C CYS A 224 25.60 -11.07 -21.36
N LEU A 225 26.35 -11.27 -20.26
CA LEU A 225 26.34 -12.32 -19.23
C LEU A 225 27.34 -11.94 -18.08
N HIS A 226 26.92 -11.95 -16.80
CA HIS A 226 27.79 -11.97 -15.58
C HIS A 226 28.75 -10.76 -15.35
N ASN A 227 29.43 -10.53 -14.20
CA ASN A 227 29.53 -11.25 -12.91
C ASN A 227 29.87 -10.31 -11.71
N GLN A 228 29.67 -10.81 -10.47
CA GLN A 228 30.35 -10.52 -9.16
C GLN A 228 30.61 -9.04 -8.71
N ALA A 229 30.32 -8.55 -7.49
CA ALA A 229 30.26 -9.06 -6.09
C ALA A 229 31.51 -8.78 -5.23
N GLY A 230 31.32 -8.32 -3.99
CA GLY A 230 32.36 -8.07 -2.98
C GLY A 230 31.79 -7.49 -1.66
N ASP A 231 32.21 -8.06 -0.52
CA ASP A 231 31.75 -7.71 0.84
C ASP A 231 32.52 -6.55 1.49
N TYR A 232 32.01 -6.00 2.60
CA TYR A 232 32.69 -5.98 3.92
C TYR A 232 31.73 -5.56 5.06
N GLN A 233 32.12 -5.75 6.32
CA GLN A 233 31.23 -5.89 7.50
C GLN A 233 31.36 -4.76 8.56
N GLN A 234 30.25 -4.48 9.26
CA GLN A 234 30.12 -4.10 10.70
C GLN A 234 30.84 -2.82 11.20
N ASP A 235 30.40 -2.07 12.22
CA ASP A 235 29.22 -2.07 13.11
C ASP A 235 28.92 -0.56 13.48
N THR A 236 28.09 -0.07 14.41
CA THR A 236 27.52 -0.60 15.67
C THR A 236 26.18 0.10 16.04
N GLN A 237 25.55 -0.33 17.14
CA GLN A 237 24.29 0.12 17.73
C GLN A 237 24.14 1.62 18.08
N GLY A 238 22.89 2.10 18.07
CA GLY A 238 22.49 3.36 18.72
C GLY A 238 20.97 3.51 18.87
N ASP A 239 20.40 3.10 20.01
CA ASP A 239 18.94 3.13 20.28
C ASP A 239 18.33 4.54 20.26
N ARG A 240 17.19 4.67 19.55
CA ARG A 240 16.07 5.56 19.93
C ARG A 240 14.79 5.26 19.14
N ARG A 241 13.74 4.82 19.85
CA ARG A 241 12.38 4.62 19.31
C ARG A 241 11.64 5.96 19.12
N GLU A 242 11.82 6.62 17.99
CA GLU A 242 11.07 7.86 17.64
C GLU A 242 9.99 7.62 16.58
N CYS A 243 8.82 8.24 16.77
CA CYS A 243 7.66 8.09 15.89
C CYS A 243 7.73 9.06 14.69
N CYS A 244 7.60 8.55 13.47
CA CYS A 244 7.77 9.29 12.20
C CYS A 244 6.86 10.53 12.03
N LEU A 245 5.83 10.70 12.87
CA LEU A 245 4.81 11.76 12.75
C LEU A 245 5.39 13.18 12.87
N ASN A 246 6.40 13.39 13.71
CA ASN A 246 7.08 14.69 13.85
C ASN A 246 7.85 15.07 12.58
N LEU A 247 8.30 14.08 11.82
CA LEU A 247 9.32 14.26 10.79
C LEU A 247 8.76 14.78 9.46
N CYS A 248 7.46 14.57 9.22
CA CYS A 248 6.74 15.12 8.08
C CYS A 248 6.65 16.66 8.07
N GLN A 249 6.90 17.33 9.21
CA GLN A 249 7.04 18.79 9.28
C GLN A 249 8.47 19.28 8.98
N GLY A 250 9.48 18.41 9.10
CA GLY A 250 10.89 18.75 8.91
C GLY A 250 11.24 19.12 7.46
N VAL A 251 10.45 18.69 6.48
CA VAL A 251 10.67 19.02 5.05
C VAL A 251 10.54 20.53 4.78
N SER A 252 9.84 21.26 5.66
CA SER A 252 9.68 22.73 5.63
C SER A 252 10.88 23.50 6.18
N PHE A 253 11.87 22.82 6.78
CA PHE A 253 12.97 23.43 7.54
C PHE A 253 14.37 23.09 7.00
N LEU A 254 14.48 22.58 5.76
CA LEU A 254 15.79 22.50 5.11
C LEU A 254 16.20 23.93 4.68
N PRO A 255 17.36 24.44 5.11
CA PRO A 255 17.85 25.72 4.63
C PRO A 255 18.14 25.65 3.13
N ALA A 256 18.05 26.78 2.44
CA ALA A 256 18.57 26.90 1.09
C ALA A 256 20.09 26.62 1.09
N ALA A 257 20.57 25.90 0.08
CA ALA A 257 21.99 25.58 -0.06
C ALA A 257 22.74 26.79 -0.64
N GLU A 258 23.18 27.71 0.21
CA GLU A 258 23.93 28.90 -0.19
C GLU A 258 25.46 28.71 -0.13
N ASP A 259 26.13 29.40 -1.06
CA ASP A 259 27.56 29.70 -1.21
C ASP A 259 28.64 28.60 -1.35
N ASP A 260 28.69 27.53 -0.55
CA ASP A 260 29.94 26.72 -0.49
C ASP A 260 30.27 25.89 -1.77
N ALA A 261 29.27 25.61 -2.61
CA ALA A 261 29.49 24.89 -3.87
C ALA A 261 30.23 25.71 -4.95
N ALA A 262 30.27 27.04 -4.84
CA ALA A 262 30.68 27.94 -5.93
C ALA A 262 32.17 27.86 -6.32
N ARG A 263 33.05 27.37 -5.44
CA ARG A 263 34.51 27.41 -5.66
C ARG A 263 35.07 26.30 -6.55
N ALA A 264 34.34 25.22 -6.79
CA ALA A 264 34.85 24.07 -7.55
C ALA A 264 34.75 24.22 -9.09
N MET A 265 33.89 25.10 -9.60
CA MET A 265 33.41 25.06 -10.99
C MET A 265 34.34 25.74 -12.01
N LYS A 266 35.67 25.55 -11.90
CA LYS A 266 36.67 26.24 -12.74
C LYS A 266 37.79 25.34 -13.29
N ARG A 267 37.41 24.25 -13.98
CA ARG A 267 38.13 23.58 -15.11
C ARG A 267 37.51 22.20 -15.37
N GLY A 268 36.91 21.98 -16.54
CA GLY A 268 36.46 20.66 -16.99
C GLY A 268 35.33 20.73 -18.01
N ARG A 269 35.56 20.27 -19.25
CA ARG A 269 34.48 19.98 -20.20
C ARG A 269 33.96 18.58 -19.89
N LEU A 270 32.68 18.44 -19.54
CA LEU A 270 32.05 17.15 -19.28
C LEU A 270 31.11 16.77 -20.43
N THR A 271 31.52 15.78 -21.22
CA THR A 271 30.65 15.07 -22.15
C THR A 271 29.73 14.09 -21.40
N ARG A 272 28.54 13.86 -21.94
CA ARG A 272 27.45 13.19 -21.22
C ARG A 272 27.62 11.66 -21.15
N GLY A 273 28.34 11.19 -20.13
CA GLY A 273 28.43 9.77 -19.74
C GLY A 273 28.30 9.60 -18.23
N HIS A 274 27.61 8.55 -17.78
CA HIS A 274 27.40 8.17 -16.36
C HIS A 274 26.84 9.27 -15.43
N TYR A 275 25.52 9.47 -15.44
CA TYR A 275 24.81 10.05 -14.28
C TYR A 275 24.69 9.08 -13.08
N SER A 276 25.12 7.82 -13.24
CA SER A 276 25.01 6.75 -12.24
C SER A 276 25.93 6.91 -11.01
N SER A 277 26.80 7.92 -10.96
CA SER A 277 27.77 8.13 -9.87
C SER A 277 27.62 9.46 -9.11
N TRP A 278 26.62 10.29 -9.45
CA TRP A 278 26.42 11.62 -8.83
C TRP A 278 24.95 11.93 -8.55
N LEU A 279 24.27 11.02 -7.84
CA LEU A 279 23.29 11.48 -6.85
C LEU A 279 24.12 12.13 -5.73
N PRO A 280 24.03 13.47 -5.54
CA PRO A 280 25.12 14.23 -4.94
C PRO A 280 25.30 13.91 -3.45
N GLN A 281 26.52 14.08 -2.95
CA GLN A 281 26.89 13.89 -1.53
C GLN A 281 25.91 14.60 -0.57
N THR A 282 25.33 15.73 -1.00
CA THR A 282 24.31 16.49 -0.29
C THR A 282 23.03 15.70 -0.02
N LEU A 283 22.56 14.83 -0.92
CA LEU A 283 21.33 14.07 -0.69
C LEU A 283 21.52 13.03 0.42
N ILE A 284 22.72 12.43 0.48
CA ILE A 284 23.14 11.59 1.61
C ILE A 284 23.17 12.46 2.86
N PHE A 285 23.93 13.57 2.86
CA PHE A 285 24.12 14.44 4.03
C PHE A 285 22.79 14.98 4.63
N PHE A 286 21.87 15.46 3.78
CA PHE A 286 20.57 15.98 4.19
C PHE A 286 19.62 14.89 4.71
N LEU A 287 19.72 13.65 4.23
CA LEU A 287 18.87 12.54 4.67
C LEU A 287 19.50 11.75 5.83
N THR A 288 20.82 11.78 6.03
CA THR A 288 21.47 11.27 7.26
C THR A 288 21.17 12.11 8.50
N GLY A 289 20.81 13.38 8.34
CA GLY A 289 20.25 14.19 9.43
C GLY A 289 18.83 13.76 9.84
N ILE A 290 18.13 13.03 8.97
CA ILE A 290 16.80 12.47 9.21
C ILE A 290 16.98 11.04 9.70
N LYS A 291 16.92 10.85 11.03
CA LYS A 291 17.11 9.55 11.69
C LYS A 291 16.04 8.49 11.39
N VAL A 292 15.04 8.77 10.56
CA VAL A 292 13.95 7.83 10.25
C VAL A 292 13.63 7.84 8.76
N LEU A 293 14.02 6.74 8.10
CA LEU A 293 13.75 6.45 6.69
C LEU A 293 12.30 6.01 6.48
N PHE A 294 11.72 6.27 5.30
CA PHE A 294 10.40 5.75 4.95
C PHE A 294 10.44 4.24 4.72
N TYR A 295 9.57 3.50 5.42
CA TYR A 295 9.35 2.07 5.24
C TYR A 295 7.94 1.86 4.65
N GLU A 296 7.83 1.09 3.56
CA GLU A 296 6.63 1.02 2.70
C GLU A 296 5.97 2.40 2.48
N PRO A 297 6.62 3.34 1.75
CA PRO A 297 6.08 4.68 1.55
C PRO A 297 4.77 4.62 0.74
N VAL A 298 3.66 5.12 1.30
CA VAL A 298 2.35 5.23 0.64
C VAL A 298 1.99 6.71 0.46
N THR A 299 1.70 7.12 -0.77
CA THR A 299 1.21 8.47 -1.09
C THR A 299 -0.31 8.50 -1.12
N THR A 300 -0.88 9.45 -0.38
CA THR A 300 -2.33 9.70 -0.29
C THR A 300 -2.81 10.65 -1.42
N PRO A 301 -4.10 10.64 -1.81
CA PRO A 301 -4.61 11.52 -2.87
C PRO A 301 -4.41 13.02 -2.62
N CYS A 302 -4.27 13.44 -1.36
CA CYS A 302 -3.93 14.82 -1.02
C CYS A 302 -2.44 15.16 -1.19
N GLY A 303 -1.64 14.27 -1.80
CA GLY A 303 -0.24 14.49 -2.16
C GLY A 303 0.79 14.13 -1.09
N HIS A 304 0.36 13.72 0.10
CA HIS A 304 1.26 13.49 1.23
C HIS A 304 1.67 12.02 1.34
N ALA A 305 2.96 11.77 1.56
CA ALA A 305 3.54 10.43 1.71
C ALA A 305 3.81 10.10 3.19
N PHE A 306 3.57 8.84 3.56
CA PHE A 306 3.74 8.30 4.91
C PHE A 306 4.25 6.86 4.84
N CYS A 307 4.86 6.33 5.88
CA CYS A 307 5.02 4.87 6.02
C CYS A 307 3.63 4.21 6.12
N LYS A 308 3.39 3.10 5.43
CA LYS A 308 2.11 2.36 5.41
C LYS A 308 1.52 2.17 6.82
N ALA A 309 2.27 1.51 7.70
CA ALA A 309 1.87 1.27 9.09
C ALA A 309 1.67 2.56 9.93
N CYS A 310 2.30 3.68 9.56
CA CYS A 310 2.12 4.97 10.26
C CYS A 310 0.81 5.66 9.87
N VAL A 311 0.46 5.67 8.58
CA VAL A 311 -0.83 6.23 8.14
C VAL A 311 -1.98 5.34 8.61
N GLU A 312 -1.84 4.02 8.53
CA GLU A 312 -2.80 3.05 9.06
C GLU A 312 -3.08 3.24 10.56
N ARG A 313 -2.04 3.45 11.38
CA ARG A 313 -2.20 3.76 12.81
C ARG A 313 -2.93 5.09 13.06
N SER A 314 -2.67 6.12 12.26
CA SER A 314 -3.43 7.38 12.34
C SER A 314 -4.92 7.20 12.01
N LEU A 315 -5.25 6.28 11.10
CA LEU A 315 -6.62 5.99 10.66
C LEU A 315 -7.42 5.14 11.63
N ASP A 316 -6.78 4.54 12.63
CA ASP A 316 -7.49 3.93 13.74
C ASP A 316 -8.19 4.99 14.61
N HIS A 317 -7.71 6.25 14.58
CA HIS A 317 -8.28 7.38 15.32
C HIS A 317 -9.00 8.44 14.46
N THR A 318 -8.51 8.76 13.24
CA THR A 318 -9.12 9.82 12.40
C THR A 318 -8.90 9.59 10.91
N HIS A 319 -9.97 9.64 10.11
CA HIS A 319 -9.93 9.41 8.66
C HIS A 319 -9.52 10.66 7.85
N ARG A 320 -8.57 11.43 8.38
CA ARG A 320 -8.06 12.67 7.77
C ARG A 320 -6.56 12.60 7.61
N CYS A 321 -6.02 13.28 6.61
CA CYS A 321 -4.58 13.44 6.45
C CYS A 321 -3.96 14.04 7.73
N PRO A 322 -2.94 13.41 8.34
CA PRO A 322 -2.25 13.95 9.52
C PRO A 322 -1.75 15.39 9.32
N LEU A 323 -1.41 15.75 8.08
CA LEU A 323 -0.79 17.02 7.71
C LEU A 323 -1.87 18.04 7.28
N CYS A 324 -2.41 17.91 6.06
CA CYS A 324 -3.36 18.88 5.50
C CYS A 324 -4.82 18.73 5.94
N LYS A 325 -5.14 17.78 6.83
CA LYS A 325 -6.48 17.51 7.41
C LYS A 325 -7.62 17.20 6.42
N GLN A 326 -7.33 17.07 5.13
CA GLN A 326 -8.28 16.64 4.11
C GLN A 326 -8.86 15.24 4.44
N PRO A 327 -10.14 14.99 4.14
CA PRO A 327 -10.76 13.67 4.32
C PRO A 327 -10.09 12.63 3.41
N LEU A 328 -9.93 11.41 3.91
CA LEU A 328 -9.31 10.30 3.17
C LEU A 328 -10.13 8.99 3.27
N GLN A 329 -11.37 9.06 3.77
CA GLN A 329 -12.29 7.92 3.94
C GLN A 329 -12.37 7.03 2.68
N GLU A 330 -12.60 7.61 1.50
CA GLU A 330 -12.80 6.84 0.27
C GLU A 330 -11.54 6.07 -0.17
N PHE A 331 -10.36 6.69 0.00
CA PHE A 331 -9.07 6.08 -0.29
C PHE A 331 -8.76 4.92 0.67
N PHE A 332 -9.22 5.03 1.92
CA PHE A 332 -8.93 4.06 2.97
C PHE A 332 -10.01 2.98 3.19
N LYS A 333 -11.18 3.10 2.54
CA LYS A 333 -12.35 2.22 2.66
C LYS A 333 -12.05 0.71 2.56
N ASN A 334 -11.05 0.32 1.76
CA ASN A 334 -10.74 -1.09 1.46
C ASN A 334 -9.43 -1.59 2.11
N ARG A 335 -8.71 -0.76 2.89
CA ARG A 335 -7.36 -1.00 3.46
C ARG A 335 -6.29 -1.63 2.54
N LYS A 336 -6.42 -1.49 1.21
CA LYS A 336 -5.44 -1.97 0.21
C LYS A 336 -4.73 -0.78 -0.43
N TYR A 337 -3.45 -0.62 -0.14
CA TYR A 337 -2.62 0.49 -0.64
C TYR A 337 -1.36 -0.03 -1.30
N SER A 338 -1.06 0.49 -2.48
CA SER A 338 0.21 0.22 -3.16
C SER A 338 1.30 1.14 -2.58
N PRO A 339 2.48 0.63 -2.22
CA PRO A 339 3.65 1.47 -2.00
C PRO A 339 3.94 2.32 -3.23
N THR A 340 4.35 3.57 -3.00
CA THR A 340 4.77 4.50 -4.04
C THR A 340 6.11 4.03 -4.62
N VAL A 341 6.04 3.33 -5.75
CA VAL A 341 7.15 2.56 -6.36
C VAL A 341 8.41 3.41 -6.48
N LEU A 342 8.28 4.65 -6.99
CA LEU A 342 9.42 5.55 -7.14
C LEU A 342 10.05 5.96 -5.79
N LEU A 343 9.25 6.18 -4.73
CA LEU A 343 9.81 6.45 -3.40
C LEU A 343 10.52 5.22 -2.83
N GLN A 344 9.99 4.02 -3.06
CA GLN A 344 10.62 2.78 -2.64
C GLN A 344 11.93 2.52 -3.40
N GLU A 345 12.00 2.79 -4.70
CA GLU A 345 13.23 2.72 -5.48
C GLU A 345 14.27 3.77 -5.06
N ILE A 346 13.85 5.00 -4.75
CA ILE A 346 14.72 6.06 -4.20
C ILE A 346 15.33 5.60 -2.87
N VAL A 347 14.50 5.10 -1.95
CA VAL A 347 14.94 4.58 -0.65
C VAL A 347 15.91 3.40 -0.82
N MET A 348 15.57 2.42 -1.64
CA MET A 348 16.38 1.21 -1.88
C MET A 348 17.74 1.51 -2.52
N ARG A 349 17.79 2.43 -3.51
CA ARG A 349 19.03 2.74 -4.25
C ARG A 349 19.97 3.69 -3.50
N LEU A 350 19.46 4.54 -2.61
CA LEU A 350 20.26 5.56 -1.90
C LEU A 350 20.58 5.20 -0.45
N PHE A 351 19.70 4.46 0.21
CA PHE A 351 19.79 4.15 1.65
C PHE A 351 19.64 2.64 1.92
N PRO A 352 20.35 1.75 1.18
CA PRO A 352 20.17 0.31 1.32
C PRO A 352 20.50 -0.21 2.73
N GLN A 353 21.54 0.35 3.37
CA GLN A 353 21.91 -0.01 4.73
C GLN A 353 20.84 0.42 5.74
N GLN A 354 20.40 1.69 5.69
CA GLN A 354 19.39 2.21 6.61
C GLN A 354 18.01 1.59 6.36
N LEU A 355 17.73 1.12 5.13
CA LEU A 355 16.58 0.30 4.82
C LEU A 355 16.71 -1.09 5.45
N ALA A 356 17.87 -1.75 5.36
CA ALA A 356 18.10 -3.04 6.00
C ALA A 356 17.97 -2.95 7.53
N GLU A 357 18.58 -1.93 8.16
CA GLU A 357 18.42 -1.61 9.58
C GLU A 357 16.94 -1.39 9.95
N ARG A 358 16.20 -0.58 9.15
CA ARG A 358 14.78 -0.33 9.42
C ARG A 358 13.91 -1.57 9.23
N THR A 359 14.28 -2.46 8.29
CA THR A 359 13.62 -3.74 8.05
C THR A 359 13.86 -4.68 9.23
N GLN A 360 15.11 -4.85 9.66
CA GLN A 360 15.46 -5.67 10.84
C GLN A 360 14.71 -5.22 12.11
N VAL A 361 14.59 -3.90 12.33
CA VAL A 361 13.79 -3.37 13.44
C VAL A 361 12.30 -3.71 13.28
N HIS A 362 11.75 -3.65 12.06
CA HIS A 362 10.35 -4.00 11.80
C HIS A 362 10.07 -5.49 11.98
N ASP A 363 10.96 -6.35 11.48
CA ASP A 363 10.86 -7.80 11.61
C ASP A 363 10.98 -8.24 13.08
N ALA A 364 11.84 -7.57 13.85
CA ALA A 364 11.92 -7.75 15.31
C ALA A 364 10.65 -7.27 16.03
N GLU A 365 10.07 -6.13 15.64
CA GLU A 365 8.78 -5.65 16.16
C GLU A 365 7.63 -6.66 15.87
N LEU A 366 7.62 -7.27 14.68
CA LEU A 366 6.65 -8.30 14.30
C LEU A 366 6.88 -9.62 15.03
N ALA A 367 8.13 -10.08 15.16
CA ALA A 367 8.48 -11.29 15.89
C ALA A 367 8.11 -11.18 17.37
N GLU A 368 8.37 -10.04 18.01
CA GLU A 368 7.96 -9.73 19.38
C GLU A 368 6.43 -9.78 19.53
N LEU A 369 5.69 -9.18 18.60
CA LEU A 369 4.22 -9.19 18.56
C LEU A 369 3.60 -10.55 18.19
N SER A 370 4.37 -11.47 17.59
CA SER A 370 3.90 -12.80 17.20
C SER A 370 3.89 -13.82 18.35
N ASN A 371 4.39 -13.43 19.53
CA ASN A 371 4.52 -14.34 20.67
C ASN A 371 3.14 -14.72 21.24
N LEU A 372 2.89 -16.02 21.42
CA LEU A 372 1.63 -16.56 21.97
C LEU A 372 1.71 -16.91 23.47
N THR A 373 2.70 -16.40 24.19
CA THR A 373 2.89 -16.60 25.65
C THR A 373 3.35 -15.35 26.41
N LYS A 374 3.95 -14.36 25.73
CA LYS A 374 4.47 -13.13 26.34
C LYS A 374 3.89 -11.89 25.67
N ASP A 375 3.55 -10.90 26.48
CA ASP A 375 2.89 -9.65 26.07
C ASP A 375 1.74 -9.83 25.06
N ILE A 376 1.00 -10.94 25.16
CA ILE A 376 -0.11 -11.29 24.25
C ILE A 376 -1.19 -10.19 24.29
N PRO A 377 -1.84 -9.87 23.16
CA PRO A 377 -2.96 -8.93 23.17
C PRO A 377 -4.14 -9.46 23.98
N ILE A 378 -4.66 -8.67 24.92
CA ILE A 378 -5.85 -8.97 25.73
C ILE A 378 -7.01 -8.05 25.35
N PHE A 379 -8.11 -8.66 24.88
CA PHE A 379 -9.41 -8.03 24.74
C PHE A 379 -10.20 -8.25 26.04
N VAL A 380 -10.76 -7.17 26.60
CA VAL A 380 -11.51 -7.24 27.86
C VAL A 380 -12.98 -7.03 27.57
N CYS A 381 -13.79 -8.09 27.73
CA CYS A 381 -15.24 -8.04 27.45
C CYS A 381 -16.03 -9.10 28.23
N THR A 382 -15.93 -10.38 27.85
CA THR A 382 -16.80 -11.46 28.33
C THR A 382 -15.99 -12.73 28.60
N VAL A 383 -16.61 -13.77 29.18
CA VAL A 383 -16.01 -15.10 29.25
C VAL A 383 -16.12 -15.75 27.87
N ALA A 384 -14.99 -16.21 27.34
CA ALA A 384 -14.92 -17.09 26.18
C ALA A 384 -14.49 -18.50 26.62
N TYR A 385 -14.93 -19.52 25.88
CA TYR A 385 -14.70 -20.92 26.22
C TYR A 385 -14.15 -21.73 25.04
N PRO A 386 -13.36 -22.78 25.30
CA PRO A 386 -12.88 -23.71 24.26
C PRO A 386 -14.00 -24.25 23.37
N GLY A 387 -13.79 -24.21 22.05
CA GLY A 387 -14.72 -24.67 21.02
C GLY A 387 -15.89 -23.73 20.72
N ILE A 388 -16.10 -22.66 21.50
CA ILE A 388 -17.31 -21.82 21.39
C ILE A 388 -17.06 -20.59 20.49
N PRO A 389 -17.91 -20.33 19.48
CA PRO A 389 -17.84 -19.11 18.68
C PRO A 389 -18.07 -17.84 19.51
N CYS A 390 -17.29 -16.80 19.24
CA CYS A 390 -17.38 -15.50 19.89
C CYS A 390 -17.29 -14.38 18.83
N PRO A 391 -18.40 -14.05 18.14
CA PRO A 391 -18.44 -12.97 17.15
C PRO A 391 -18.37 -11.59 17.85
N LEU A 392 -17.47 -10.72 17.40
CA LEU A 392 -17.19 -9.42 18.02
C LEU A 392 -17.39 -8.26 17.04
N HIS A 393 -18.06 -7.19 17.50
CA HIS A 393 -18.09 -5.90 16.82
C HIS A 393 -17.04 -4.97 17.43
N VAL A 394 -15.90 -4.82 16.75
CA VAL A 394 -14.73 -4.07 17.21
C VAL A 394 -14.79 -2.63 16.69
N PHE A 395 -15.04 -1.67 17.58
CA PHE A 395 -15.16 -0.25 17.21
C PHE A 395 -14.12 0.67 17.86
N GLU A 396 -13.55 0.30 19.02
CA GLU A 396 -12.56 1.14 19.70
C GLU A 396 -11.22 1.22 18.96
N PRO A 397 -10.59 2.40 18.82
CA PRO A 397 -9.29 2.58 18.14
C PRO A 397 -8.18 1.64 18.61
N ARG A 398 -8.07 1.42 19.93
CA ARG A 398 -7.06 0.51 20.52
C ARG A 398 -7.23 -0.94 20.08
N TYR A 399 -8.48 -1.42 19.96
CA TYR A 399 -8.76 -2.78 19.52
C TYR A 399 -8.73 -2.90 17.99
N ARG A 400 -9.02 -1.84 17.23
CA ARG A 400 -8.75 -1.78 15.77
C ARG A 400 -7.26 -1.96 15.45
N LEU A 401 -6.38 -1.33 16.23
CA LEU A 401 -4.93 -1.56 16.18
C LEU A 401 -4.57 -3.00 16.59
N MET A 402 -5.18 -3.51 17.66
CA MET A 402 -4.95 -4.87 18.15
C MET A 402 -5.30 -5.93 17.08
N MET A 403 -6.49 -5.86 16.48
CA MET A 403 -6.92 -6.79 15.43
C MET A 403 -6.04 -6.71 14.19
N ARG A 404 -5.65 -5.50 13.74
CA ARG A 404 -4.67 -5.39 12.63
C ARG A 404 -3.36 -6.11 12.98
N ARG A 405 -2.81 -5.94 14.19
CA ARG A 405 -1.57 -6.64 14.61
C ARG A 405 -1.71 -8.17 14.61
N CYS A 406 -2.87 -8.71 15.02
CA CYS A 406 -3.13 -10.15 14.99
C CYS A 406 -3.09 -10.69 13.54
N MET A 407 -3.57 -9.90 12.57
CA MET A 407 -3.51 -10.25 11.15
C MET A 407 -2.11 -10.03 10.53
N ASP A 408 -1.47 -8.88 10.80
CA ASP A 408 -0.16 -8.49 10.27
C ASP A 408 0.96 -9.47 10.69
N THR A 409 0.90 -9.98 11.93
CA THR A 409 1.84 -10.99 12.45
C THR A 409 1.55 -12.41 11.95
N GLY A 410 0.44 -12.61 11.23
CA GLY A 410 -0.04 -13.93 10.83
C GLY A 410 -0.53 -14.84 11.97
N THR A 411 -0.45 -14.40 13.23
CA THR A 411 -0.86 -15.20 14.40
C THR A 411 -2.35 -15.48 14.43
N LYS A 412 -3.19 -14.49 14.08
CA LYS A 412 -4.64 -14.51 14.22
C LYS A 412 -5.18 -14.79 15.63
N MET A 413 -4.35 -14.77 16.68
CA MET A 413 -4.77 -15.08 18.05
C MET A 413 -4.81 -13.84 18.95
N PHE A 414 -5.74 -13.81 19.90
CA PHE A 414 -5.69 -12.88 21.05
C PHE A 414 -6.40 -13.46 22.27
N GLY A 415 -5.99 -13.04 23.47
CA GLY A 415 -6.63 -13.48 24.70
C GLY A 415 -7.92 -12.71 25.00
N MET A 416 -8.97 -13.41 25.40
CA MET A 416 -10.21 -12.83 25.92
C MET A 416 -10.28 -13.05 27.44
N CYS A 417 -10.53 -11.97 28.18
CA CYS A 417 -10.78 -11.97 29.62
C CYS A 417 -12.02 -11.14 29.98
N THR A 418 -12.64 -11.48 31.10
CA THR A 418 -13.62 -10.63 31.78
C THR A 418 -12.93 -9.41 32.42
N TYR A 419 -13.68 -8.31 32.55
CA TYR A 419 -13.25 -7.16 33.36
C TYR A 419 -13.24 -7.55 34.84
N GLU A 420 -12.18 -7.20 35.57
CA GLU A 420 -12.10 -7.36 37.02
C GLU A 420 -11.75 -6.02 37.66
N HIS A 421 -12.57 -5.59 38.62
CA HIS A 421 -12.36 -4.30 39.29
C HIS A 421 -11.02 -4.29 40.06
N GLY A 422 -10.29 -3.17 39.98
CA GLY A 422 -8.95 -3.04 40.56
C GLY A 422 -7.81 -3.72 39.79
N LYS A 423 -8.05 -4.84 39.08
CA LYS A 423 -7.03 -5.51 38.22
C LYS A 423 -7.12 -5.16 36.73
N GLY A 424 -8.23 -4.57 36.29
CA GLY A 424 -8.52 -4.27 34.88
C GLY A 424 -9.10 -5.47 34.12
N PHE A 425 -8.53 -6.66 34.29
CA PHE A 425 -9.04 -7.91 33.75
C PHE A 425 -8.69 -9.11 34.64
N ALA A 426 -9.47 -10.19 34.54
CA ALA A 426 -9.37 -11.38 35.36
C ALA A 426 -8.02 -12.14 35.26
N ASP A 427 -7.72 -12.98 36.25
CA ASP A 427 -6.50 -13.83 36.26
C ASP A 427 -6.54 -15.02 35.29
N TYR A 428 -7.69 -15.27 34.64
CA TYR A 428 -7.90 -16.38 33.71
C TYR A 428 -8.63 -15.92 32.45
N GLY A 429 -8.43 -16.64 31.35
CA GLY A 429 -9.05 -16.33 30.06
C GLY A 429 -8.97 -17.46 29.05
N CYS A 430 -9.45 -17.20 27.84
CA CYS A 430 -9.37 -18.13 26.70
C CYS A 430 -8.73 -17.41 25.51
N MET A 431 -7.80 -18.07 24.83
CA MET A 431 -7.18 -17.58 23.60
C MET A 431 -8.15 -17.81 22.43
N LEU A 432 -8.63 -16.72 21.82
CA LEU A 432 -9.51 -16.73 20.66
C LEU A 432 -8.68 -16.78 19.36
N GLU A 433 -9.13 -17.58 18.39
CA GLU A 433 -8.64 -17.59 17.00
C GLU A 433 -9.57 -16.74 16.11
N ILE A 434 -9.01 -15.84 15.30
CA ILE A 434 -9.76 -15.06 14.29
C ILE A 434 -9.96 -15.92 13.04
N LEU A 435 -11.21 -16.31 12.80
CA LEU A 435 -11.62 -17.06 11.62
C LEU A 435 -11.78 -16.13 10.41
N ASP A 436 -12.53 -15.04 10.58
CA ASP A 436 -12.75 -14.00 9.55
C ASP A 436 -12.81 -12.58 10.16
N LEU A 437 -12.57 -11.56 9.34
CA LEU A 437 -12.50 -10.16 9.76
C LEU A 437 -13.05 -9.22 8.68
N ASP A 438 -14.27 -8.76 8.89
CA ASP A 438 -15.04 -7.94 7.96
C ASP A 438 -14.87 -6.44 8.28
N LEU A 439 -14.08 -5.73 7.47
CA LEU A 439 -13.74 -4.31 7.69
C LEU A 439 -14.83 -3.36 7.16
N LEU A 440 -15.36 -2.51 8.04
CA LEU A 440 -16.35 -1.49 7.69
C LEU A 440 -15.69 -0.19 7.15
N PRO A 441 -16.41 0.62 6.35
CA PRO A 441 -15.87 1.87 5.76
C PRO A 441 -15.39 2.94 6.73
N ASP A 442 -15.82 2.88 7.99
CA ASP A 442 -15.38 3.74 9.10
C ASP A 442 -14.24 3.11 9.94
N GLY A 443 -13.72 1.97 9.49
CA GLY A 443 -12.62 1.23 10.12
C GLY A 443 -13.00 0.45 11.38
N ARG A 444 -14.29 0.36 11.73
CA ARG A 444 -14.78 -0.70 12.64
C ARG A 444 -14.66 -2.05 11.93
N SER A 445 -14.79 -3.15 12.66
CA SER A 445 -14.89 -4.49 12.05
C SER A 445 -15.90 -5.38 12.77
N TYR A 446 -16.50 -6.29 12.03
CA TYR A 446 -16.99 -7.55 12.59
C TYR A 446 -15.83 -8.55 12.55
N VAL A 447 -15.69 -9.35 13.60
CA VAL A 447 -14.59 -10.32 13.75
C VAL A 447 -15.20 -11.62 14.25
N ASP A 448 -15.20 -12.63 13.41
CA ASP A 448 -15.68 -13.96 13.80
C ASP A 448 -14.52 -14.74 14.40
N THR A 449 -14.71 -15.23 15.63
CA THR A 449 -13.67 -15.92 16.38
C THR A 449 -14.20 -17.19 17.04
N VAL A 450 -13.30 -18.09 17.42
CA VAL A 450 -13.60 -19.29 18.21
C VAL A 450 -12.63 -19.43 19.37
N GLY A 451 -13.10 -19.88 20.54
CA GLY A 451 -12.24 -20.14 21.69
C GLY A 451 -11.37 -21.37 21.48
N GLY A 452 -10.07 -21.22 21.71
CA GLY A 452 -9.07 -22.28 21.70
C GLY A 452 -8.67 -22.67 23.13
N ARG A 453 -7.39 -22.48 23.46
CA ARG A 453 -6.81 -22.90 24.75
C ARG A 453 -7.12 -21.91 25.87
N ARG A 454 -7.38 -22.43 27.07
CA ARG A 454 -7.47 -21.63 28.30
C ARG A 454 -6.09 -21.21 28.78
N PHE A 455 -6.02 -20.10 29.51
CA PHE A 455 -4.77 -19.61 30.09
C PHE A 455 -4.97 -18.95 31.46
N ARG A 456 -3.87 -18.90 32.21
CA ARG A 456 -3.68 -18.10 33.42
C ARG A 456 -2.79 -16.90 33.11
N VAL A 457 -3.11 -15.75 33.69
CA VAL A 457 -2.30 -14.52 33.62
C VAL A 457 -1.17 -14.59 34.65
N ILE A 458 0.07 -14.45 34.17
CA ILE A 458 1.29 -14.43 35.00
C ILE A 458 1.77 -12.99 35.20
N ARG A 459 1.75 -12.17 34.14
CA ARG A 459 2.08 -10.75 34.19
C ARG A 459 1.00 -9.95 33.45
N ARG A 460 0.64 -8.77 33.96
CA ARG A 460 -0.22 -7.80 33.26
C ARG A 460 0.63 -6.66 32.68
N GLY A 461 0.27 -6.19 31.50
CA GLY A 461 0.92 -5.08 30.79
C GLY A 461 -0.08 -4.26 29.98
N GLN A 462 0.43 -3.26 29.26
CA GLN A 462 -0.36 -2.43 28.35
C GLN A 462 0.51 -1.95 27.19
N ARG A 463 -0.01 -2.03 25.96
CA ARG A 463 0.69 -1.63 24.73
C ARG A 463 -0.22 -0.81 23.83
N ASP A 464 0.21 0.38 23.40
CA ASP A 464 -0.54 1.31 22.55
C ASP A 464 -2.03 1.52 22.96
N GLY A 465 -2.34 1.40 24.26
CA GLY A 465 -3.68 1.63 24.84
C GLY A 465 -4.56 0.38 25.04
N TYR A 466 -4.18 -0.81 24.54
CA TYR A 466 -4.84 -2.08 24.88
C TYR A 466 -4.02 -2.89 25.90
N HIS A 467 -4.67 -3.80 26.61
CA HIS A 467 -4.04 -4.63 27.64
C HIS A 467 -3.17 -5.73 27.02
N THR A 468 -2.10 -6.11 27.71
CA THR A 468 -1.27 -7.27 27.34
C THR A 468 -1.02 -8.18 28.54
N ALA A 469 -0.63 -9.43 28.29
CA ALA A 469 -0.27 -10.36 29.35
C ALA A 469 0.89 -11.30 29.00
N ASP A 470 1.72 -11.64 29.99
CA ASP A 470 2.46 -12.91 29.96
C ASP A 470 1.53 -13.97 30.54
N ILE A 471 1.43 -15.14 29.89
CA ILE A 471 0.46 -16.19 30.22
C ILE A 471 1.10 -17.58 30.33
N GLU A 472 0.40 -18.46 31.04
CA GLU A 472 0.62 -19.89 31.11
C GLU A 472 -0.63 -20.60 30.58
N TYR A 473 -0.49 -21.57 29.67
CA TYR A 473 -1.64 -22.33 29.16
C TYR A 473 -2.12 -23.36 30.20
N LEU A 474 -3.44 -23.55 30.28
CA LEU A 474 -4.05 -24.52 31.16
C LEU A 474 -4.50 -25.77 30.39
N GLU A 475 -4.11 -26.93 30.88
CA GLU A 475 -4.55 -28.23 30.41
C GLU A 475 -5.17 -29.04 31.56
N ASP A 476 -6.15 -29.88 31.25
CA ASP A 476 -6.80 -30.72 32.27
C ASP A 476 -5.93 -31.90 32.70
N HIS A 477 -5.93 -32.16 34.01
CA HIS A 477 -5.20 -33.28 34.59
C HIS A 477 -5.88 -34.60 34.19
N LYS A 478 -5.10 -35.49 33.55
CA LYS A 478 -5.57 -36.83 33.20
C LYS A 478 -5.52 -37.75 34.43
N THR A 479 -6.49 -38.64 34.52
CA THR A 479 -6.63 -39.69 35.54
C THR A 479 -6.68 -41.06 34.88
N ASP A 480 -6.19 -42.08 35.56
CA ASP A 480 -6.09 -43.46 35.07
C ASP A 480 -6.78 -44.48 36.01
N GLY A 481 -7.03 -45.68 35.49
CA GLY A 481 -7.58 -46.81 36.26
C GLY A 481 -8.93 -46.51 36.94
N ALA A 482 -9.07 -46.92 38.21
CA ALA A 482 -10.32 -46.76 38.96
C ALA A 482 -10.78 -45.29 39.11
N GLU A 483 -9.85 -44.31 39.10
CA GLU A 483 -10.24 -42.90 39.14
C GLU A 483 -10.88 -42.43 37.82
N LEU A 484 -10.44 -42.99 36.69
CA LEU A 484 -11.02 -42.77 35.37
C LEU A 484 -12.38 -43.44 35.24
N GLU A 485 -12.55 -44.67 35.73
CA GLU A 485 -13.85 -45.37 35.76
C GLU A 485 -14.90 -44.56 36.55
N MET A 486 -14.52 -44.06 37.74
CA MET A 486 -15.37 -43.15 38.53
C MET A 486 -15.65 -41.82 37.80
N LEU A 487 -14.67 -41.28 37.08
CA LEU A 487 -14.81 -40.03 36.33
C LEU A 487 -15.75 -40.20 35.12
N GLN A 488 -15.68 -41.33 34.42
CA GLN A 488 -16.57 -41.69 33.31
C GLN A 488 -18.01 -41.84 33.79
N HIS A 489 -18.24 -42.54 34.92
CA HIS A 489 -19.57 -42.64 35.52
C HIS A 489 -20.14 -41.28 35.94
N LEU A 490 -19.31 -40.38 36.49
CA LEU A 490 -19.72 -39.02 36.80
C LEU A 490 -20.06 -38.22 35.53
N HIS A 491 -19.18 -38.28 34.51
CA HIS A 491 -19.37 -37.64 33.22
C HIS A 491 -20.69 -38.04 32.57
N ASP A 492 -20.93 -39.34 32.41
CA ASP A 492 -22.12 -39.86 31.75
C ASP A 492 -23.40 -39.51 32.52
N SER A 493 -23.33 -39.49 33.85
CA SER A 493 -24.43 -39.05 34.72
C SER A 493 -24.78 -37.56 34.51
N VAL A 494 -23.81 -36.64 34.50
CA VAL A 494 -24.14 -35.20 34.33
C VAL A 494 -24.31 -34.78 32.87
N TYR A 495 -23.76 -35.52 31.90
CA TYR A 495 -24.14 -35.40 30.48
C TYR A 495 -25.63 -35.74 30.28
N GLN A 496 -26.11 -36.87 30.83
CA GLN A 496 -27.52 -37.24 30.72
C GLN A 496 -28.44 -36.23 31.41
N GLN A 497 -28.04 -35.66 32.56
CA GLN A 497 -28.78 -34.56 33.20
C GLN A 497 -28.83 -33.29 32.34
N ALA A 498 -27.69 -32.89 31.74
CA ALA A 498 -27.63 -31.74 30.83
C ALA A 498 -28.52 -31.96 29.60
N ARG A 499 -28.51 -33.17 29.03
CA ARG A 499 -29.33 -33.57 27.89
C ARG A 499 -30.82 -33.59 28.22
N GLU A 500 -31.20 -34.08 29.40
CA GLU A 500 -32.59 -34.03 29.87
C GLU A 500 -33.06 -32.60 30.11
N TRP A 501 -32.26 -31.76 30.77
CA TRP A 501 -32.54 -30.34 30.92
C TRP A 501 -32.76 -29.68 29.55
N TYR A 502 -31.83 -29.86 28.61
CA TYR A 502 -31.93 -29.28 27.27
C TYR A 502 -33.18 -29.76 26.51
N VAL A 503 -33.51 -31.05 26.55
CA VAL A 503 -34.71 -31.60 25.89
C VAL A 503 -36.01 -31.13 26.55
N ARG A 504 -36.02 -30.85 27.86
CA ARG A 504 -37.18 -30.28 28.58
C ARG A 504 -37.41 -28.79 28.23
N LEU A 505 -36.40 -28.06 27.76
CA LEU A 505 -36.59 -26.68 27.29
C LEU A 505 -37.62 -26.63 26.15
N ASN A 506 -38.42 -25.56 26.13
CA ASN A 506 -39.40 -25.34 25.05
C ASN A 506 -38.71 -25.21 23.69
N SER A 507 -39.43 -25.53 22.61
CA SER A 507 -38.87 -25.57 21.25
C SER A 507 -38.28 -24.22 20.81
N HIS A 508 -38.92 -23.11 21.16
CA HIS A 508 -38.47 -21.77 20.79
C HIS A 508 -37.12 -21.42 21.43
N VAL A 509 -36.93 -21.73 22.72
CA VAL A 509 -35.64 -21.56 23.41
C VAL A 509 -34.57 -22.49 22.82
N ARG A 510 -34.90 -23.75 22.50
CA ARG A 510 -33.97 -24.65 21.82
C ARG A 510 -33.56 -24.17 20.44
N GLU A 511 -34.49 -23.61 19.66
CA GLU A 511 -34.19 -22.99 18.37
C GLU A 511 -33.29 -21.75 18.53
N GLN A 512 -33.57 -20.89 19.52
CA GLN A 512 -32.74 -19.71 19.78
C GLN A 512 -31.31 -20.11 20.18
N ILE A 513 -31.16 -21.08 21.09
CA ILE A 513 -29.86 -21.65 21.45
C ILE A 513 -29.18 -22.23 20.21
N GLY A 514 -29.89 -23.04 19.41
CA GLY A 514 -29.36 -23.67 18.20
C GLY A 514 -28.87 -22.67 17.15
N ARG A 515 -29.52 -21.50 17.04
CA ARG A 515 -29.10 -20.41 16.13
C ARG A 515 -27.90 -19.60 16.65
N GLN A 516 -27.65 -19.59 17.96
CA GLN A 516 -26.60 -18.77 18.58
C GLN A 516 -25.33 -19.55 18.97
N TYR A 517 -25.50 -20.79 19.43
CA TYR A 517 -24.43 -21.65 19.98
C TYR A 517 -24.33 -23.02 19.30
N GLY A 518 -25.16 -23.28 18.27
CA GLY A 518 -25.28 -24.60 17.67
C GLY A 518 -26.06 -25.59 18.55
N ALA A 519 -26.15 -26.84 18.08
CA ALA A 519 -26.74 -27.93 18.86
C ALA A 519 -25.86 -28.32 20.06
N MET A 520 -26.47 -28.91 21.08
CA MET A 520 -25.71 -29.54 22.17
C MET A 520 -24.78 -30.63 21.60
N PRO A 521 -23.46 -30.61 21.90
CA PRO A 521 -22.56 -31.64 21.41
C PRO A 521 -22.91 -33.05 21.90
N ASP A 522 -22.60 -34.04 21.07
CA ASP A 522 -22.73 -35.44 21.42
C ASP A 522 -21.77 -35.85 22.56
N ARG A 523 -22.03 -37.00 23.16
CA ARG A 523 -21.19 -37.55 24.23
C ARG A 523 -19.85 -38.03 23.65
N GLU A 524 -18.74 -37.49 24.16
CA GLU A 524 -17.40 -37.98 23.83
C GLU A 524 -17.12 -39.34 24.48
N ASP A 525 -16.52 -40.26 23.72
CA ASP A 525 -16.13 -41.60 24.19
C ASP A 525 -14.78 -41.59 24.94
N ASP A 526 -13.83 -40.73 24.54
CA ASP A 526 -12.62 -40.40 25.32
C ASP A 526 -12.76 -38.99 25.88
N ILE A 527 -13.21 -38.92 27.14
CA ILE A 527 -13.42 -37.66 27.88
C ILE A 527 -12.12 -36.92 28.22
N GLN A 528 -10.96 -37.50 27.90
CA GLN A 528 -9.63 -36.94 28.12
C GLN A 528 -8.87 -36.68 26.80
N ALA A 529 -9.51 -36.79 25.63
CA ALA A 529 -8.90 -36.51 24.34
C ALA A 529 -8.52 -35.02 24.19
N SER A 530 -9.43 -34.14 24.59
CA SER A 530 -9.26 -32.68 24.61
C SER A 530 -8.42 -32.23 25.82
N THR A 531 -7.44 -31.35 25.62
CA THR A 531 -6.69 -30.70 26.72
C THR A 531 -7.54 -29.74 27.56
N ASN A 532 -8.78 -29.46 27.13
CA ASN A 532 -9.77 -28.71 27.91
C ASN A 532 -10.92 -29.61 28.40
N GLY A 533 -10.82 -30.94 28.26
CA GLY A 533 -11.94 -31.85 28.48
C GLY A 533 -13.11 -31.62 27.50
N PRO A 534 -14.28 -32.24 27.77
CA PRO A 534 -15.36 -32.36 26.78
C PRO A 534 -16.00 -31.04 26.34
N ALA A 535 -16.28 -30.91 25.05
CA ALA A 535 -16.84 -29.73 24.40
C ALA A 535 -18.24 -29.37 24.92
N TRP A 536 -19.06 -30.37 25.26
CA TRP A 536 -20.41 -30.14 25.79
C TRP A 536 -20.41 -29.40 27.14
N CYS A 537 -19.35 -29.56 27.96
CA CYS A 537 -19.21 -28.82 29.22
C CYS A 537 -19.07 -27.31 28.97
N TRP A 538 -18.28 -26.93 27.97
CA TRP A 538 -18.05 -25.55 27.57
C TRP A 538 -19.26 -24.93 26.87
N TRP A 539 -19.92 -25.72 26.01
CA TRP A 539 -21.19 -25.34 25.39
C TRP A 539 -22.25 -25.04 26.46
N LEU A 540 -22.43 -25.93 27.44
CA LEU A 540 -23.38 -25.74 28.53
C LEU A 540 -23.09 -24.47 29.34
N LEU A 541 -21.82 -24.18 29.65
CA LEU A 541 -21.40 -22.94 30.34
C LEU A 541 -21.61 -21.66 29.53
N SER A 542 -21.62 -21.74 28.19
CA SER A 542 -21.95 -20.61 27.30
C SER A 542 -23.46 -20.37 27.14
N VAL A 543 -24.26 -21.42 27.22
CA VAL A 543 -25.73 -21.35 27.10
C VAL A 543 -26.38 -20.90 28.40
N LEU A 544 -25.84 -21.33 29.56
CA LEU A 544 -26.33 -20.95 30.87
C LEU A 544 -25.89 -19.51 31.24
N GLN A 545 -26.87 -18.66 31.55
CA GLN A 545 -26.66 -17.27 31.96
C GLN A 545 -26.21 -17.18 33.43
N LEU A 546 -24.99 -17.66 33.69
CA LEU A 546 -24.34 -17.67 35.00
C LEU A 546 -23.61 -16.34 35.25
N ASP A 547 -23.31 -16.06 36.53
CA ASP A 547 -22.49 -14.92 36.90
C ASP A 547 -21.06 -15.00 36.28
N PRO A 548 -20.52 -13.92 35.68
CA PRO A 548 -19.22 -13.95 35.03
C PRO A 548 -18.02 -14.33 35.92
N ALA A 549 -18.07 -14.05 37.24
CA ALA A 549 -17.01 -14.47 38.16
C ALA A 549 -17.12 -15.98 38.47
N TYR A 550 -18.33 -16.52 38.60
CA TYR A 550 -18.55 -17.97 38.68
C TYR A 550 -18.09 -18.67 37.39
N GLN A 551 -18.47 -18.16 36.22
CA GLN A 551 -18.00 -18.65 34.92
C GLN A 551 -16.47 -18.65 34.80
N THR A 552 -15.82 -17.55 35.19
CA THR A 552 -14.35 -17.42 35.21
C THR A 552 -13.72 -18.42 36.20
N THR A 553 -14.37 -18.69 37.33
CA THR A 553 -13.93 -19.72 38.29
C THR A 553 -13.97 -21.11 37.66
N VAL A 554 -15.07 -21.50 37.02
CA VAL A 554 -15.19 -22.83 36.37
C VAL A 554 -14.24 -22.97 35.17
N LEU A 555 -13.97 -21.89 34.44
CA LEU A 555 -12.94 -21.85 33.39
C LEU A 555 -11.53 -22.21 33.92
N SER A 556 -11.20 -21.74 35.13
CA SER A 556 -9.88 -21.94 35.76
C SER A 556 -9.59 -23.36 36.24
N LEU A 557 -10.62 -24.21 36.42
CA LEU A 557 -10.47 -25.57 36.94
C LEU A 557 -9.71 -26.47 35.95
N THR A 558 -8.62 -27.09 36.39
CA THR A 558 -7.87 -28.13 35.65
C THR A 558 -8.34 -29.56 35.97
N SER A 559 -9.30 -29.71 36.89
CA SER A 559 -9.92 -31.00 37.24
C SER A 559 -11.29 -31.14 36.56
N LEU A 560 -11.40 -32.09 35.63
CA LEU A 560 -12.69 -32.42 35.00
C LEU A 560 -13.71 -32.91 36.04
N ARG A 561 -13.25 -33.62 37.09
CA ARG A 561 -14.10 -34.08 38.20
C ARG A 561 -14.77 -32.91 38.95
N GLU A 562 -14.01 -31.86 39.22
CA GLU A 562 -14.52 -30.65 39.87
C GLU A 562 -15.46 -29.87 38.95
N ARG A 563 -15.10 -29.73 37.66
CA ARG A 563 -15.94 -29.07 36.66
C ARG A 563 -17.30 -29.75 36.51
N LEU A 564 -17.32 -31.08 36.42
CA LEU A 564 -18.56 -31.88 36.39
C LEU A 564 -19.37 -31.74 37.69
N GLY A 565 -18.71 -31.65 38.85
CA GLY A 565 -19.36 -31.36 40.13
C GLY A 565 -20.06 -30.00 40.16
N HIS A 566 -19.38 -28.95 39.68
CA HIS A 566 -19.96 -27.62 39.50
C HIS A 566 -21.16 -27.63 38.53
N LEU A 567 -21.00 -28.25 37.36
CA LEU A 567 -22.07 -28.37 36.36
C LEU A 567 -23.30 -29.10 36.92
N ARG A 568 -23.10 -30.15 37.72
CA ARG A 568 -24.21 -30.90 38.34
C ARG A 568 -25.03 -30.01 39.28
N ILE A 569 -24.38 -29.26 40.18
CA ILE A 569 -25.05 -28.35 41.12
C ILE A 569 -25.84 -27.26 40.37
N VAL A 570 -25.28 -26.74 39.26
CA VAL A 570 -25.96 -25.76 38.41
C VAL A 570 -27.18 -26.36 37.71
N LEU A 571 -27.06 -27.57 37.15
CA LEU A 571 -28.19 -28.28 36.53
C LEU A 571 -29.28 -28.65 37.56
N GLU A 572 -28.90 -29.05 38.78
CA GLU A 572 -29.82 -29.29 39.90
C GLU A 572 -30.64 -28.03 40.19
N TYR A 573 -30.04 -26.84 40.24
CA TYR A 573 -30.73 -25.55 40.42
C TYR A 573 -31.68 -25.21 39.26
N PHE A 574 -31.21 -25.33 38.01
CA PHE A 574 -32.02 -25.10 36.80
C PHE A 574 -33.03 -26.23 36.49
N SER A 575 -33.12 -27.25 37.34
CA SER A 575 -34.16 -28.30 37.28
C SER A 575 -35.28 -28.11 38.32
N GLN A 576 -35.09 -27.18 39.25
CA GLN A 576 -36.03 -26.84 40.33
C GLN A 576 -36.74 -25.48 40.10
N SER A 577 -36.42 -24.79 38.99
CA SER A 577 -36.94 -23.49 38.58
C SER A 577 -37.65 -23.55 37.22
#